data_AF-A0A0Q9ZME9-F1
#
_entry.id   AF-A0A0Q9ZME9-F1
#
_cell.length_a   1.000
_cell.length_b   1.000
_cell.length_c   1.000
_cell.angle_alpha   90.00
_cell.angle_beta   90.00
_cell.angle_gamma   90.00
#
_symmetry.space_group_name_H-M   'P 1'
#
loop_
_entity.id
_entity.type
_entity.pdbx_description
1 polymer ?
#
loop_
_entity_poly.entity_id
_entity_poly.type
_entity_poly.pdbx_seq_one_letter_code
_entity_poly.pdbx_strand_id
1 'polypeptide(L)'
;MFQDSHGSLWFATLNGAFKLESDSLIYIDKIISESGKGVTIKDITEGIDGKIWLGHTDGVSSVDGEEMKNYYQSDGLISNDVWSIAADKKGDIWIGSIDGVCVFNG
;
A
#
# COMPACT_ATOMS: atom_id res chain seq x y z
N MET A 1 10.60 -5.44 -0.09
CA MET A 1 11.22 -4.45 0.84
C MET A 1 11.35 -3.16 0.08
N PHE A 2 11.01 -2.04 0.71
CA PHE A 2 11.03 -0.69 0.13
C PHE A 2 11.69 0.27 1.13
N GLN A 3 12.40 1.30 0.67
CA GLN A 3 12.94 2.35 1.53
C GLN A 3 12.24 3.67 1.20
N ASP A 4 11.65 4.31 2.20
CA ASP A 4 11.02 5.62 2.03
C ASP A 4 12.04 6.76 2.01
N SER A 5 11.59 7.95 1.63
CA SER A 5 12.40 9.16 1.52
C SER A 5 12.99 9.64 2.85
N HIS A 6 12.42 9.20 3.97
CA HIS A 6 12.91 9.47 5.32
C HIS A 6 13.93 8.43 5.81
N GLY A 7 14.19 7.40 4.99
CA GLY A 7 15.17 6.35 5.25
C GLY A 7 14.62 5.13 5.98
N SER A 8 13.33 5.08 6.32
CA SER A 8 12.71 3.92 6.96
C SER A 8 12.58 2.76 5.98
N LEU A 9 12.71 1.53 6.47
CA LEU A 9 12.53 0.33 5.66
C LEU A 9 11.16 -0.29 5.88
N TRP A 10 10.47 -0.56 4.78
CA TRP A 10 9.16 -1.21 4.75
C TRP A 10 9.27 -2.62 4.21
N PHE A 11 8.68 -3.57 4.93
CA PHE A 11 8.70 -4.99 4.62
C PHE A 11 7.29 -5.47 4.33
N ALA A 12 7.04 -5.83 3.07
CA ALA A 12 5.85 -6.54 2.65
C ALA A 12 5.88 -7.98 3.20
N THR A 13 4.77 -8.44 3.77
CA THR A 13 4.65 -9.80 4.31
C THR A 13 3.33 -10.46 3.89
N LEU A 14 3.17 -11.74 4.25
CA LEU A 14 1.93 -12.48 4.02
C LEU A 14 0.75 -11.97 4.87
N ASN A 15 1.01 -11.26 5.98
CA ASN A 15 0.01 -10.74 6.89
C ASN A 15 0.33 -9.29 7.22
N GLY A 16 0.08 -8.37 6.29
CA GLY A 16 0.37 -6.95 6.47
C GLY A 16 1.84 -6.57 6.24
N ALA A 17 2.27 -5.47 6.83
CA ALA A 17 3.61 -4.92 6.64
C ALA A 17 4.32 -4.68 7.97
N PHE A 18 5.66 -4.61 7.92
CA PHE A 18 6.45 -4.02 9.00
C PHE A 18 7.16 -2.77 8.50
N LYS A 19 7.33 -1.80 9.40
CA LYS A 19 8.19 -0.64 9.21
C LYS A 19 9.33 -0.71 10.21
N LEU A 20 10.56 -0.59 9.74
CA LEU A 20 11.75 -0.44 10.57
C LEU A 20 12.16 1.04 10.55
N GLU A 21 12.05 1.67 11.71
CA GLU A 21 12.47 3.04 11.93
C GLU A 21 13.58 3.06 12.98
N SER A 22 14.76 3.56 12.60
CA SER A 22 15.96 3.49 13.44
C SER A 22 16.23 2.04 13.87
N ASP A 23 15.88 1.67 15.11
CA ASP A 23 16.03 0.32 15.67
C ASP A 23 14.68 -0.31 16.13
N SER A 24 13.55 0.31 15.77
CA SER A 24 12.21 -0.15 16.15
C SER A 24 11.50 -0.79 14.96
N LEU A 25 11.09 -2.06 15.13
CA LEU A 25 10.27 -2.78 14.17
C LEU A 25 8.79 -2.65 14.56
N ILE A 26 8.03 -1.92 13.75
CA ILE A 26 6.63 -1.59 13.95
C ILE A 26 5.79 -2.48 13.02
N TYR A 27 4.82 -3.19 13.59
CA TYR A 27 3.85 -3.96 12.80
C TYR A 27 2.68 -3.06 12.38
N ILE A 28 2.31 -3.14 11.10
CA ILE A 28 1.22 -2.36 10.51
C ILE A 28 -0.04 -3.24 10.49
N ASP A 29 -0.82 -3.16 11.56
CA ASP A 29 -1.83 -4.16 11.94
C ASP A 29 -3.24 -3.96 11.36
N LYS A 30 -3.49 -2.82 10.70
CA LYS A 30 -4.81 -2.43 10.17
C LYS A 30 -4.96 -2.55 8.65
N ILE A 31 -4.00 -3.18 7.99
CA ILE A 31 -4.10 -3.52 6.57
C ILE A 31 -4.93 -4.79 6.45
N ILE A 32 -6.18 -4.62 6.01
CA ILE A 32 -7.19 -5.68 5.96
C ILE A 32 -7.90 -5.68 4.62
N SER A 33 -8.42 -6.86 4.28
CA SER A 33 -9.28 -7.12 3.13
C SER A 33 -10.63 -6.41 3.30
N GLU A 34 -11.43 -6.29 2.24
CA GLU A 34 -12.81 -5.73 2.33
C GLU A 34 -13.68 -6.54 3.31
N SER A 35 -13.44 -7.85 3.39
CA SER A 35 -14.09 -8.75 4.37
C SER A 35 -13.50 -8.73 5.79
N GLY A 36 -12.54 -7.85 6.09
CA GLY A 36 -11.90 -7.70 7.40
C GLY A 36 -10.85 -8.76 7.77
N LYS A 37 -10.29 -9.47 6.78
CA LYS A 37 -9.24 -10.49 6.99
C LYS A 37 -7.86 -9.91 6.75
N GLY A 38 -6.83 -10.58 7.27
CA GLY A 38 -5.44 -10.24 6.93
C GLY A 38 -5.17 -10.41 5.44
N VAL A 39 -4.25 -9.61 4.91
CA VAL A 39 -3.87 -9.59 3.49
C VAL A 39 -2.37 -9.75 3.32
N THR A 40 -1.98 -10.26 2.15
CA THR A 40 -0.58 -10.27 1.73
C THR A 40 -0.26 -8.98 0.99
N ILE A 41 0.78 -8.29 1.44
CA ILE A 41 1.32 -7.12 0.74
C ILE A 41 2.18 -7.62 -0.41
N LYS A 42 1.87 -7.16 -1.62
CA LYS A 42 2.54 -7.57 -2.85
C LYS A 42 3.55 -6.53 -3.31
N ASP A 43 3.26 -5.25 -3.10
CA ASP A 43 4.15 -4.15 -3.50
C ASP A 43 3.96 -2.90 -2.65
N ILE A 44 4.99 -2.05 -2.60
CA ILE A 44 5.02 -0.83 -1.77
C ILE A 44 5.65 0.31 -2.55
N THR A 45 5.03 1.49 -2.51
CA THR A 45 5.58 2.72 -3.07
C THR A 45 5.32 3.92 -2.13
N GLU A 46 5.99 5.04 -2.38
CA GLU A 46 5.80 6.30 -1.66
C GLU A 46 5.28 7.35 -2.64
N GLY A 47 4.16 7.97 -2.29
CA GLY A 47 3.60 9.11 -3.01
C GLY A 47 4.46 10.37 -2.81
N ILE A 48 4.29 11.35 -3.69
CA ILE A 48 5.01 12.63 -3.59
C ILE A 48 4.66 13.43 -2.32
N ASP A 49 3.52 13.12 -1.70
CA ASP A 49 3.07 13.65 -0.40
C ASP A 49 3.71 12.95 0.80
N GLY A 50 4.57 11.94 0.59
CA GLY A 50 5.20 11.14 1.65
C GLY A 50 4.30 10.01 2.17
N LYS A 51 3.08 9.87 1.63
CA LYS A 51 2.16 8.78 1.97
C LYS A 51 2.68 7.47 1.40
N ILE A 52 2.67 6.43 2.22
CA ILE A 52 3.07 5.09 1.79
C ILE A 52 1.86 4.35 1.27
N TRP A 53 1.97 3.80 0.07
CA TRP A 53 0.92 3.06 -0.60
C TRP A 53 1.33 1.59 -0.69
N LEU A 54 0.42 0.71 -0.28
CA LEU A 54 0.64 -0.73 -0.21
C LEU A 54 -0.39 -1.44 -1.08
N GLY A 55 0.05 -2.08 -2.16
CA GLY A 55 -0.80 -2.96 -2.96
C GLY A 55 -0.87 -4.35 -2.34
N HIS A 56 -2.07 -4.90 -2.21
CA HIS A 56 -2.26 -6.19 -1.55
C HIS A 56 -3.30 -7.09 -2.23
N THR A 57 -3.44 -8.32 -1.75
CA THR A 57 -4.34 -9.35 -2.31
C THR A 57 -5.82 -9.00 -2.36
N ASP A 58 -6.23 -7.90 -1.73
CA ASP A 58 -7.63 -7.47 -1.70
C ASP A 58 -7.74 -5.95 -1.49
N GLY A 59 -7.09 -5.17 -2.34
CA GLY A 59 -7.18 -3.71 -2.41
C GLY A 59 -5.83 -2.99 -2.35
N VAL A 60 -5.91 -1.72 -1.96
CA VAL A 60 -4.76 -0.87 -1.65
C VAL A 60 -4.94 -0.25 -0.28
N SER A 61 -3.87 -0.15 0.51
CA SER A 61 -3.85 0.64 1.74
C SER A 61 -2.93 1.85 1.59
N SER A 62 -3.26 2.95 2.24
CA SER A 62 -2.35 4.07 2.42
C SER A 62 -2.04 4.32 3.88
N VAL A 63 -0.79 4.68 4.19
CA VAL A 63 -0.31 5.04 5.52
C VAL A 63 0.31 6.44 5.48
N ASP A 64 -0.19 7.32 6.34
CA ASP A 64 0.27 8.70 6.53
C ASP A 64 0.45 8.97 8.03
N GLY A 65 1.67 8.80 8.52
CA GLY A 65 1.95 8.77 9.96
C GLY A 65 1.17 7.66 10.67
N GLU A 66 0.26 8.04 11.57
CA GLU A 66 -0.63 7.11 12.28
C GLU A 66 -1.96 6.85 11.55
N GLU A 67 -2.27 7.65 10.52
CA GLU A 67 -3.50 7.50 9.75
C GLU A 67 -3.34 6.39 8.71
N MET A 68 -4.34 5.52 8.64
CA MET A 68 -4.40 4.44 7.67
C MET A 68 -5.78 4.37 7.03
N LYS A 69 -5.80 4.13 5.73
CA LYS A 69 -7.03 3.94 4.96
C LYS A 69 -6.87 2.76 4.00
N ASN A 70 -7.90 1.94 3.90
CA ASN A 70 -8.01 0.84 2.94
C ASN A 70 -8.96 1.27 1.83
N TYR A 71 -8.63 0.90 0.60
CA TYR A 71 -9.38 1.20 -0.62
C TYR A 71 -9.64 -0.08 -1.38
N TYR A 72 -10.86 -0.19 -1.89
CA TYR A 72 -11.33 -1.36 -2.61
C TYR A 72 -11.94 -0.95 -3.96
N GLN A 73 -12.46 -1.93 -4.68
CA GLN A 73 -13.20 -1.75 -5.93
C GLN A 73 -14.43 -0.85 -5.70
N SER A 74 -15.03 -0.90 -4.51
CA SER A 74 -16.11 0.00 -4.09
C SER A 74 -15.68 1.48 -3.97
N ASP A 75 -14.38 1.75 -3.81
CA ASP A 75 -13.79 3.09 -3.78
C ASP A 75 -13.24 3.53 -5.16
N GLY A 76 -13.43 2.73 -6.21
CA GLY A 76 -13.04 3.06 -7.58
C GLY A 76 -11.78 2.38 -8.09
N LEU A 77 -11.22 1.40 -7.35
CA LEU A 77 -10.23 0.50 -7.95
C LEU A 77 -10.88 -0.33 -9.07
N ILE A 78 -10.12 -0.67 -10.11
CA ILE A 78 -10.65 -1.55 -11.17
C ILE A 78 -10.78 -3.00 -10.69
N SER A 79 -9.92 -3.41 -9.75
CA SER A 79 -9.91 -4.74 -9.14
C SER A 79 -9.24 -4.68 -7.77
N ASN A 80 -9.66 -5.55 -6.85
CA ASN A 80 -9.02 -5.70 -5.55
C ASN A 80 -7.75 -6.55 -5.61
N ASP A 81 -7.56 -7.42 -6.60
CA ASP A 81 -6.34 -8.22 -6.66
C ASP A 81 -5.18 -7.40 -7.26
N VAL A 82 -4.52 -6.62 -6.40
CA VAL A 82 -3.44 -5.69 -6.77
C VAL A 82 -2.09 -6.37 -6.68
N TRP A 83 -1.29 -6.27 -7.75
CA TRP A 83 -0.01 -6.96 -7.90
C TRP A 83 1.20 -6.03 -7.85
N SER A 84 1.03 -4.79 -8.31
CA SER A 84 2.11 -3.81 -8.35
C SER A 84 1.58 -2.40 -8.14
N ILE A 85 2.38 -1.53 -7.54
CA ILE A 85 2.01 -0.14 -7.30
C ILE A 85 3.20 0.78 -7.53
N ALA A 86 2.98 1.93 -8.18
CA ALA A 86 4.04 2.90 -8.44
C ALA A 86 3.50 4.33 -8.37
N ALA A 87 4.20 5.20 -7.65
CA ALA A 87 3.95 6.63 -7.71
C ALA A 87 4.75 7.27 -8.85
N ASP A 88 4.14 8.25 -9.54
CA ASP A 88 4.85 9.07 -10.51
C ASP A 88 5.14 10.49 -9.99
N LYS A 89 5.86 11.27 -10.81
CA LYS A 89 6.30 12.64 -10.44
C LYS A 89 5.16 13.67 -10.42
N LYS A 90 3.98 13.34 -10.93
CA LYS A 90 2.79 14.19 -10.87
C LYS A 90 1.96 13.92 -9.62
N GLY A 91 2.30 12.86 -8.89
CA GLY A 91 1.56 12.40 -7.72
C GLY A 91 0.51 11.36 -8.04
N ASP A 92 0.44 10.87 -9.29
CA ASP A 92 -0.50 9.82 -9.66
C ASP A 92 -0.01 8.47 -9.12
N ILE A 93 -0.94 7.66 -8.58
CA ILE A 93 -0.66 6.30 -8.14
C ILE A 93 -1.12 5.33 -9.22
N TRP A 94 -0.16 4.65 -9.84
CA TRP A 94 -0.39 3.62 -10.84
C TRP A 94 -0.55 2.27 -10.15
N ILE A 95 -1.67 1.60 -10.43
CA ILE A 95 -2.02 0.31 -9.85
C ILE A 95 -2.07 -0.72 -10.96
N GLY A 96 -1.26 -1.77 -10.85
CA GLY A 96 -1.34 -2.98 -11.66
C GLY A 96 -2.11 -4.05 -10.92
N SER A 97 -3.20 -4.52 -11.51
CA SER A 97 -4.10 -5.53 -10.96
C SER A 97 -4.35 -6.67 -11.96
N ILE A 98 -5.08 -7.70 -11.52
CA ILE A 98 -5.48 -8.81 -12.39
C ILE A 98 -6.30 -8.35 -13.61
N ASP A 99 -7.06 -7.25 -13.48
CA ASP A 99 -7.93 -6.71 -14.53
C ASP A 99 -7.28 -5.59 -15.35
N GLY A 100 -5.98 -5.34 -15.14
CA GLY A 100 -5.19 -4.37 -15.90
C GLY A 100 -4.58 -3.26 -15.05
N VAL A 101 -4.27 -2.13 -15.68
CA VAL A 101 -3.60 -0.98 -15.06
C VAL A 101 -4.56 0.21 -14.99
N CYS A 102 -4.64 0.86 -13.83
CA CYS A 102 -5.36 2.12 -13.65
C CYS A 102 -4.53 3.15 -12.89
N VAL A 103 -4.92 4.42 -13.02
CA VAL A 103 -4.48 5.50 -12.14
C VAL A 103 -5.52 5.65 -11.03
N PHE A 104 -5.05 5.77 -9.79
CA PHE A 104 -5.88 5.95 -8.61
C PHE A 104 -5.44 7.19 -7.84
N ASN A 105 -6.42 8.01 -7.45
CA ASN A 105 -6.15 9.33 -6.89
C ASN A 105 -6.56 9.50 -5.42
N GLY A 106 -7.13 8.47 -4.78
CA GLY A 106 -7.40 8.44 -3.32
C GLY A 106 -8.57 9.31 -2.82
#